data_AF-A0A0K1S951-F1
#
_entry.id   AF-A0A0K1S951-F1
#
_cell.length_a   1.000
_cell.length_b   1.000
_cell.length_c   1.000
_cell.angle_alpha   90.00
_cell.angle_beta   90.00
_cell.angle_gamma   90.00
#
_symmetry.space_group_name_H-M   'P 1'
#
loop_
_entity.id
_entity.type
_entity.pdbx_description
1 polymer ?
#
loop_
_entity_poly.entity_id
_entity_poly.type
_entity_poly.pdbx_seq_one_letter_code
_entity_poly.pdbx_strand_id
1 'polypeptide(L)'
;MTDSIWWDNPLGQKFWEVNKELIKRGISIQRVFILPEVPTPKHLQVIQEQLNSGIEVACICQEKAKDVEGYPWDDTNLLISENLSVPRNSFTARRTMNGQTESGYISYQTRVVETDKSIFNALWEKSEKLSTQANIQEQLANLNT
;
A
#
# COMPACT_ATOMS: atom_id res chain seq x y z
N MET A 1 5.09 14.82 19.04
CA MET A 1 4.58 15.49 17.83
C MET A 1 3.50 14.60 17.28
N THR A 2 2.31 15.11 17.03
CA THR A 2 1.23 14.33 16.40
C THR A 2 1.72 13.89 15.03
N ASP A 3 1.99 12.60 14.85
CA ASP A 3 2.27 12.02 13.54
C ASP A 3 1.06 12.31 12.64
N SER A 4 1.16 13.38 11.84
CA SER A 4 0.16 13.62 10.82
C SER A 4 0.32 12.47 9.84
N ILE A 5 -0.70 11.63 9.76
CA ILE A 5 -0.73 10.53 8.81
C ILE A 5 -0.52 11.13 7.41
N TRP A 6 0.39 10.56 6.63
CA TRP A 6 0.83 11.08 5.32
C TRP A 6 -0.33 11.48 4.39
N TRP A 7 -1.48 10.82 4.54
CA TRP A 7 -2.73 11.10 3.84
C TRP A 7 -3.30 12.50 4.08
N ASP A 8 -2.99 13.15 5.20
CA ASP A 8 -3.44 14.52 5.51
C ASP A 8 -2.55 15.59 4.88
N ASN A 9 -1.37 15.22 4.37
CA ASN A 9 -0.49 16.12 3.64
C ASN A 9 -1.08 16.46 2.25
N PRO A 10 -0.89 17.70 1.73
CA PRO A 10 -1.26 18.04 0.35
C PRO A 10 -0.85 17.02 -0.72
N LEU A 11 0.32 16.39 -0.58
CA LEU A 11 0.78 15.33 -1.49
C LEU A 11 -0.05 14.05 -1.37
N GLY A 12 -0.42 13.65 -0.15
CA GLY A 12 -1.30 12.51 0.10
C GLY A 12 -2.71 12.75 -0.48
N GLN A 13 -3.23 13.96 -0.34
CA GLN A 13 -4.50 14.37 -0.92
C GLN A 13 -4.46 14.36 -2.46
N LYS A 14 -3.40 14.91 -3.06
CA LYS A 14 -3.23 14.87 -4.53
C LYS A 14 -3.07 13.44 -5.05
N PHE A 15 -2.30 12.60 -4.35
CA PHE A 15 -2.20 11.18 -4.70
C PHE A 15 -3.55 10.48 -4.62
N TRP A 16 -4.37 10.85 -3.63
CA TRP A 16 -5.72 10.34 -3.50
C TRP A 16 -6.64 10.76 -4.65
N GLU A 17 -6.58 12.03 -5.07
CA GLU A 17 -7.30 12.51 -6.26
C GLU A 17 -6.92 11.75 -7.53
N VAL A 18 -5.62 11.47 -7.72
CA VAL A 18 -5.15 10.66 -8.84
C VAL A 18 -5.76 9.26 -8.79
N ASN A 19 -5.73 8.58 -7.64
CA ASN A 19 -6.32 7.24 -7.50
C ASN A 19 -7.82 7.23 -7.82
N LYS A 20 -8.58 8.23 -7.34
CA LYS A 20 -10.01 8.38 -7.67
C LYS A 20 -10.24 8.53 -9.19
N GLU A 21 -9.39 9.29 -9.88
CA GLU A 21 -9.48 9.44 -11.33
C GLU A 21 -9.12 8.15 -12.08
N LEU A 22 -8.13 7.40 -11.62
CA LEU A 22 -7.78 6.09 -12.18
C LEU A 22 -8.94 5.09 -12.06
N ILE A 23 -9.58 5.05 -10.88
CA ILE A 23 -10.75 4.20 -10.63
C ILE A 23 -11.91 4.56 -11.56
N LYS A 24 -12.21 5.85 -11.76
CA LYS A 24 -13.25 6.30 -12.71
C LYS A 24 -12.99 5.82 -14.14
N ARG A 25 -11.73 5.60 -14.50
CA ARG A 25 -11.31 5.08 -15.81
C ARG A 25 -11.29 3.55 -15.86
N GLY A 26 -11.76 2.87 -14.82
CA GLY A 26 -11.82 1.40 -14.75
C GLY A 26 -10.47 0.74 -14.46
N ILE A 27 -9.48 1.49 -13.94
CA ILE A 27 -8.18 0.92 -13.55
C ILE A 27 -8.32 0.31 -12.16
N SER A 28 -8.00 -0.99 -12.03
CA SER A 28 -7.96 -1.66 -10.73
C SER A 28 -6.75 -1.22 -9.92
N ILE A 29 -6.95 -1.06 -8.61
CA ILE A 29 -5.90 -0.72 -7.65
C ILE A 29 -5.99 -1.71 -6.50
N GLN A 30 -4.87 -2.35 -6.20
CA GLN A 30 -4.65 -3.15 -5.00
C GLN A 30 -3.71 -2.40 -4.06
N ARG A 31 -3.99 -2.44 -2.75
CA ARG A 31 -3.18 -1.76 -1.74
C ARG A 31 -3.05 -2.56 -0.47
N VAL A 32 -1.81 -2.77 -0.02
CA VAL A 32 -1.51 -3.23 1.32
C VAL A 32 -1.24 -2.01 2.21
N PHE A 33 -1.94 -1.91 3.34
CA PHE A 33 -1.56 -1.02 4.44
C PHE A 33 -0.76 -1.80 5.46
N ILE A 34 0.41 -1.27 5.79
CA ILE A 34 1.23 -1.76 6.89
C ILE A 34 0.90 -0.89 8.10
N LEU A 35 0.30 -1.51 9.11
CA LEU A 35 -0.27 -0.83 10.26
C LEU A 35 0.56 -1.06 11.52
N PRO A 36 0.69 -0.06 12.41
CA PRO A 36 1.19 -0.33 13.75
C PRO A 36 0.27 -1.33 14.45
N GLU A 37 0.78 -2.01 15.50
CA GLU A 37 0.00 -2.98 16.30
C GLU A 37 -1.38 -2.40 16.68
N VAL A 38 -1.38 -1.18 17.21
CA VAL A 38 -2.63 -0.47 17.52
C VAL A 38 -2.90 0.62 16.48
N PRO A 39 -3.77 0.37 15.48
CA PRO A 39 -4.10 1.38 14.49
C PRO A 39 -4.95 2.51 15.10
N THR A 40 -4.69 3.74 14.68
CA THR A 40 -5.47 4.91 15.11
C THR A 40 -6.81 4.97 14.37
N PRO A 41 -7.84 5.65 14.91
CA PRO A 41 -9.10 5.89 14.21
C PRO A 41 -8.93 6.48 12.81
N LYS A 42 -7.89 7.28 12.62
CA LYS A 42 -7.59 7.93 11.34
C LYS A 42 -7.02 6.94 10.31
N HIS A 43 -6.22 5.95 10.71
CA HIS A 43 -5.85 4.84 9.82
C HIS A 43 -7.10 4.14 9.29
N LEU A 44 -8.07 3.89 10.19
CA LEU A 44 -9.29 3.16 9.85
C LEU A 44 -10.15 3.98 8.88
N GLN A 45 -10.24 5.29 9.10
CA GLN A 45 -10.93 6.20 8.19
C GLN A 45 -10.33 6.15 6.79
N VAL A 46 -9.00 6.26 6.65
CA VAL A 46 -8.34 6.23 5.34
C VAL A 46 -8.56 4.90 4.64
N ILE A 47 -8.38 3.78 5.34
CA ILE A 47 -8.65 2.43 4.80
C ILE A 47 -10.08 2.33 4.30
N GLN A 48 -11.03 2.82 5.10
CA GLN A 48 -12.44 2.78 4.79
C GLN A 48 -12.79 3.60 3.55
N GLU A 49 -12.25 4.81 3.43
CA GLU A 49 -12.46 5.68 2.27
C GLU A 49 -11.95 5.03 0.98
N GLN A 50 -10.82 4.33 1.05
CA GLN A 50 -10.25 3.64 -0.10
C GLN A 50 -11.04 2.41 -0.50
N LEU A 51 -11.44 1.59 0.47
CA LEU A 51 -12.31 0.43 0.23
C LEU A 51 -13.64 0.89 -0.41
N ASN A 52 -14.26 1.94 0.13
CA ASN A 52 -15.52 2.50 -0.39
C ASN A 52 -15.40 3.07 -1.81
N SER A 53 -14.18 3.44 -2.22
CA SER A 53 -13.92 3.93 -3.57
C SER A 53 -13.66 2.80 -4.57
N GLY A 54 -13.67 1.53 -4.13
CA GLY A 54 -13.42 0.37 -5.00
C GLY A 54 -11.95 -0.03 -5.12
N ILE A 55 -11.08 0.44 -4.22
CA ILE A 55 -9.72 -0.12 -4.08
C ILE A 55 -9.82 -1.45 -3.35
N GLU A 56 -9.14 -2.47 -3.87
CA GLU A 56 -8.93 -3.72 -3.14
C GLU A 56 -7.88 -3.49 -2.05
N VAL A 57 -8.30 -3.61 -0.79
CA VAL A 57 -7.44 -3.30 0.37
C VAL A 57 -7.10 -4.57 1.14
N ALA A 58 -5.82 -4.71 1.49
CA ALA A 58 -5.34 -5.65 2.47
C ALA A 58 -4.55 -4.93 3.57
N CYS A 59 -4.46 -5.53 4.76
CA CYS A 59 -3.76 -4.98 5.91
C CYS A 59 -2.82 -6.01 6.52
N ILE A 60 -1.69 -5.57 7.04
CA ILE A 60 -0.74 -6.40 7.78
C ILE A 60 -0.14 -5.56 8.90
N CYS A 61 0.11 -6.16 10.07
CA CYS A 61 0.83 -5.45 11.13
C CYS A 61 2.32 -5.37 10.81
N GLN A 62 2.98 -4.31 11.28
CA GLN A 62 4.40 -4.04 11.03
C GLN A 62 5.30 -5.23 11.38
N GLU A 63 5.10 -5.87 12.53
CA GLU A 63 5.90 -7.03 12.93
C GLU A 63 5.78 -8.19 11.94
N LYS A 64 4.57 -8.54 11.51
CA LYS A 64 4.34 -9.61 10.52
C LYS A 64 4.91 -9.23 9.13
N ALA A 65 4.97 -7.94 8.81
CA ALA A 65 5.51 -7.46 7.54
C ALA A 65 7.04 -7.65 7.44
N LYS A 66 7.78 -7.53 8.55
CA LYS A 66 9.26 -7.70 8.57
C LYS A 66 9.71 -9.08 8.08
N ASP A 67 8.87 -10.10 8.29
CA ASP A 67 9.13 -11.48 7.86
C ASP A 67 8.78 -11.73 6.37
N VAL A 68 8.49 -10.68 5.60
CA VAL A 68 8.19 -10.77 4.17
C VAL A 68 9.40 -10.34 3.34
N GLU A 69 10.05 -11.32 2.72
CA GLU A 69 11.17 -11.11 1.78
C GLU A 69 12.38 -10.35 2.38
N GLY A 70 12.44 -10.22 3.72
CA GLY A 70 13.56 -9.58 4.43
C GLY A 70 13.70 -8.07 4.20
N TYR A 71 12.65 -7.41 3.71
CA TYR A 71 12.68 -5.96 3.45
C TYR A 71 12.20 -5.14 4.67
N PRO A 72 12.79 -3.95 4.92
CA PRO A 72 12.30 -3.01 5.92
C PRO A 72 11.08 -2.25 5.39
N TRP A 73 9.91 -2.85 5.53
CA TRP A 73 8.67 -2.29 4.99
C TRP A 73 8.15 -1.06 5.72
N ASP A 74 8.54 -0.87 6.98
CA ASP A 74 8.19 0.32 7.78
C ASP A 74 8.66 1.61 7.12
N ASP A 75 9.73 1.52 6.33
CA ASP A 75 10.34 2.65 5.64
C ASP A 75 10.21 2.59 4.11
N THR A 76 9.54 1.57 3.57
CA THR A 76 9.48 1.33 2.14
C THR A 76 8.10 1.63 1.56
N ASN A 77 8.05 2.51 0.56
CA ASN A 77 6.89 2.69 -0.30
C ASN A 77 7.14 2.06 -1.66
N LEU A 78 6.27 1.13 -2.05
CA LEU A 78 6.34 0.42 -3.33
C LEU A 78 5.09 0.71 -4.15
N LEU A 79 5.29 1.15 -5.40
CA LEU A 79 4.24 1.30 -6.39
C LEU A 79 4.61 0.53 -7.64
N ILE A 80 3.66 -0.23 -8.16
CA ILE A 80 3.80 -0.98 -9.41
C ILE A 80 2.64 -0.58 -10.30
N SER A 81 2.96 -0.14 -11.52
CA SER A 81 1.99 0.16 -12.55
C SER A 81 2.19 -0.81 -13.69
N GLU A 82 1.21 -1.70 -13.88
CA GLU A 82 1.23 -2.69 -14.94
C GLU A 82 0.31 -2.24 -16.08
N ASN A 83 0.86 -2.18 -17.30
CA ASN A 83 0.09 -1.97 -18.51
C ASN A 83 -0.10 -3.31 -19.22
N LEU A 84 -1.29 -3.90 -19.05
CA LEU A 84 -1.62 -5.22 -19.61
C LEU A 84 -1.60 -5.24 -21.15
N SER A 85 -1.94 -4.11 -21.78
CA SER A 85 -1.98 -4.01 -23.25
C SER A 85 -0.60 -3.76 -23.86
N VAL A 86 0.28 -3.07 -23.12
CA VAL A 86 1.63 -2.72 -23.57
C VAL A 86 2.61 -2.98 -22.42
N PRO A 87 2.98 -4.25 -22.15
CA PRO A 87 3.78 -4.61 -20.96
C PRO A 87 5.11 -3.86 -20.82
N ARG A 88 5.72 -3.48 -21.96
CA ARG A 88 6.95 -2.66 -22.00
C ARG A 88 6.78 -1.25 -21.43
N ASN A 89 5.55 -0.78 -21.23
CA ASN A 89 5.23 0.51 -20.62
C ASN A 89 4.92 0.39 -19.13
N SER A 90 4.98 -0.81 -18.55
CA SER A 90 4.89 -1.02 -17.12
C SER A 90 6.11 -0.42 -16.41
N PHE A 91 5.92 0.03 -15.18
CA PHE A 91 7.01 0.56 -14.36
C PHE A 91 6.77 0.29 -12.89
N THR A 92 7.83 0.40 -12.10
CA THR A 92 7.75 0.39 -10.65
C THR A 92 8.53 1.55 -10.07
N ALA A 93 8.06 2.05 -8.94
CA ALA A 93 8.74 3.04 -8.14
C ALA A 93 8.92 2.49 -6.72
N ARG A 94 10.14 2.61 -6.20
CA ARG A 94 10.46 2.23 -4.83
C ARG A 94 11.12 3.40 -4.14
N ARG A 95 10.63 3.74 -2.95
CA ARG A 95 11.22 4.72 -2.04
C ARG A 95 11.52 4.03 -0.73
N THR A 96 12.71 4.24 -0.19
CA THR A 96 13.14 3.73 1.10
C THR A 96 13.65 4.90 1.94
N MET A 97 13.08 5.04 3.14
CA MET A 97 13.59 5.92 4.18
C MET A 97 14.60 5.16 5.05
N ASN A 98 15.65 5.83 5.50
CA ASN A 98 16.54 5.26 6.52
C ASN A 98 16.95 6.38 7.47
N GLY A 99 16.22 6.52 8.58
CA GLY A 99 16.31 7.66 9.47
C GLY A 99 16.00 8.96 8.74
N GLN A 100 17.03 9.79 8.49
CA GLN A 100 16.89 11.07 7.78
C GLN A 100 17.22 11.00 6.29
N THR A 101 17.72 9.86 5.80
CA THR A 101 18.11 9.73 4.38
C THR A 101 16.97 9.13 3.57
N GLU A 102 16.60 9.82 2.50
CA GLU A 102 15.63 9.31 1.52
C GLU A 102 16.36 8.82 0.27
N SER A 103 16.06 7.61 -0.17
CA SER A 103 16.50 7.09 -1.46
C SER A 103 15.33 6.49 -2.23
N GLY A 104 15.36 6.60 -3.55
CA GLY A 104 14.32 6.01 -4.38
C GLY A 104 14.70 5.96 -5.84
N TYR A 105 14.00 5.11 -6.59
CA TYR A 105 14.18 4.97 -8.04
C TYR A 105 12.84 4.65 -8.72
N ILE A 106 12.79 4.95 -10.01
CA ILE A 106 11.76 4.48 -10.93
C ILE A 106 12.46 3.56 -11.93
N SER A 107 11.90 2.37 -12.17
CA SER A 107 12.44 1.41 -13.13
C SER A 107 11.37 0.97 -14.12
N TYR A 108 11.79 0.89 -15.37
CA TYR A 108 11.04 0.32 -16.50
C TYR A 108 11.62 -1.04 -16.93
N GLN A 109 12.67 -1.52 -16.26
CA GLN A 109 13.29 -2.79 -16.60
C GLN A 109 12.35 -3.93 -16.21
N THR A 110 12.00 -4.79 -17.16
CA THR A 110 11.07 -5.91 -16.96
C THR A 110 11.41 -6.74 -15.74
N ARG A 111 12.68 -7.16 -15.60
CA ARG A 111 13.14 -7.94 -14.45
C ARG A 111 12.86 -7.24 -13.10
N VAL A 112 13.04 -5.92 -13.02
CA VAL A 112 12.82 -5.17 -11.78
C VAL A 112 11.33 -5.07 -11.49
N VAL A 113 10.50 -4.79 -12.50
CA VAL A 113 9.03 -4.77 -12.36
C VAL A 113 8.51 -6.13 -11.91
N GLU A 114 9.01 -7.23 -12.49
CA GLU A 114 8.61 -8.59 -12.12
C GLU A 114 9.03 -8.96 -10.70
N THR A 115 10.24 -8.60 -10.29
CA THR A 115 10.72 -8.79 -8.91
C THR A 115 9.85 -8.00 -7.93
N ASP A 116 9.59 -6.72 -8.20
CA ASP A 116 8.77 -5.88 -7.32
C ASP A 116 7.33 -6.40 -7.25
N LYS A 117 6.78 -6.90 -8.36
CA LYS A 117 5.48 -7.59 -8.39
C LYS A 117 5.46 -8.87 -7.57
N SER A 118 6.50 -9.70 -7.67
CA SER A 118 6.61 -10.92 -6.85
C SER A 118 6.62 -10.57 -5.36
N ILE A 119 7.37 -9.52 -4.99
CA ILE A 119 7.46 -9.06 -3.61
C ILE A 119 6.09 -8.53 -3.12
N PHE A 120 5.42 -7.69 -3.91
CA PHE A 120 4.08 -7.21 -3.57
C PHE A 120 3.10 -8.37 -3.39
N ASN A 121 3.13 -9.38 -4.28
CA ASN A 121 2.26 -10.55 -4.18
C ASN A 121 2.52 -11.34 -2.89
N ALA A 122 3.78 -11.57 -2.52
CA ALA A 122 4.12 -12.25 -1.28
C ALA A 122 3.59 -11.48 -0.04
N LEU A 123 3.67 -10.15 -0.05
CA LEU A 123 3.11 -9.31 0.99
C LEU A 123 1.57 -9.38 1.00
N TRP A 124 0.95 -9.29 -0.17
CA TRP A 124 -0.50 -9.36 -0.36
C TRP A 124 -1.10 -10.69 0.13
N GLU A 125 -0.43 -11.81 -0.13
CA GLU A 125 -0.86 -13.14 0.31
C GLU A 125 -0.80 -13.32 1.82
N LYS A 126 0.18 -12.71 2.48
CA LYS A 126 0.33 -12.73 3.94
C LYS A 126 -0.54 -11.68 4.65
N SER A 127 -1.18 -10.79 3.90
CA SER A 127 -2.02 -9.72 4.44
C SER A 127 -3.48 -10.16 4.58
N GLU A 128 -4.17 -9.57 5.55
CA GLU A 128 -5.60 -9.76 5.76
C GLU A 128 -6.39 -8.90 4.75
N LYS A 129 -7.18 -9.54 3.89
CA LYS A 129 -7.97 -8.87 2.85
C LYS A 129 -9.27 -8.34 3.44
N LEU A 130 -9.53 -7.06 3.22
CA LEU A 130 -10.73 -6.39 3.70
C LEU A 130 -11.82 -6.45 2.62
N SER A 131 -12.97 -7.00 2.95
CA SER A 131 -14.08 -7.22 1.99
C SER A 131 -15.29 -6.32 2.20
N THR A 132 -15.54 -5.82 3.42
CA THR A 132 -16.73 -5.00 3.74
C THR A 132 -16.50 -4.06 4.94
N GLN A 133 -17.36 -3.04 5.05
CA GLN A 133 -17.41 -2.09 6.19
C GLN A 133 -17.54 -2.77 7.56
N ALA A 134 -18.36 -3.82 7.66
CA ALA A 134 -18.62 -4.52 8.91
C ALA A 134 -17.40 -5.32 9.42
N ASN A 135 -16.49 -5.68 8.52
CA ASN A 135 -15.32 -6.51 8.83
C ASN A 135 -14.14 -5.72 9.43
N ILE A 136 -14.06 -4.41 9.24
CA ILE A 136 -12.84 -3.66 9.56
C ILE A 136 -12.57 -3.62 11.08
N GLN A 137 -13.55 -3.26 11.91
CA GLN A 137 -13.31 -3.18 13.36
C GLN A 137 -13.05 -4.56 13.99
N GLU A 138 -13.72 -5.61 13.52
CA GLU A 138 -13.58 -6.97 14.05
C GLU A 138 -12.29 -7.65 13.57
N GLN A 139 -11.86 -7.41 12.32
CA GLN A 139 -10.61 -7.96 11.77
C GLN A 139 -9.38 -7.22 12.30
N LEU A 140 -9.46 -5.89 12.50
CA LEU A 140 -8.37 -5.15 13.14
C LEU A 140 -8.15 -5.53 14.61
N ALA A 141 -9.18 -6.01 15.30
CA ALA A 141 -9.01 -6.59 16.64
C ALA A 141 -8.19 -7.89 16.62
N ASN A 142 -8.29 -8.67 15.54
CA ASN A 142 -7.59 -9.94 15.35
C ASN A 142 -6.15 -9.80 14.84
N LEU A 143 -5.77 -8.65 14.26
CA LEU A 143 -4.38 -8.33 13.89
C LEU A 143 -3.43 -8.29 15.10
N ASN A 144 -3.98 -8.14 16.32
CA ASN A 144 -3.25 -8.08 17.60
C ASN A 144 -3.01 -9.44 18.27
N THR A 145 -3.48 -10.52 17.64
CA THR A 145 -3.24 -11.92 18.06
C THR A 145 -2.29 -12.64 17.12
#